data_AF-A0A562JC47-F1
#
_entry.id   AF-A0A562JC47-F1
#
_cell.length_a   1.000
_cell.length_b   1.000
_cell.length_c   1.000
_cell.angle_alpha   90.00
_cell.angle_beta   90.00
_cell.angle_gamma   90.00
#
_symmetry.space_group_name_H-M   'P 1'
#
loop_
_entity.id
_entity.type
_entity.pdbx_description
1 polymer ?
#
loop_
_entity_poly.entity_id
_entity_poly.type
_entity_poly.pdbx_seq_one_letter_code
_entity_poly.pdbx_strand_id
1 'polypeptide(L)' 'MAHPFHAHGAQFQILDRDGNPPPPNEQGWKDTVLVYPGEKVRAIATFERRGLFMYHCHILEHEEAGMMGQFNVKD' A
#
# COMPACT_ATOMS: atom_id res chain seq x y z
N MET A 1 -5.89 -10.15 11.56
CA MET A 1 -7.05 -9.52 10.89
C MET A 1 -6.61 -8.99 9.54
N ALA A 2 -7.53 -8.55 8.68
CA ALA A 2 -7.14 -7.86 7.45
C ALA A 2 -6.70 -6.43 7.77
N HIS A 3 -5.70 -5.92 7.06
CA HIS A 3 -5.16 -4.58 7.23
C HIS A 3 -5.21 -3.84 5.89
N PRO A 4 -5.92 -2.69 5.80
CA PRO A 4 -5.87 -1.84 4.61
C PRO A 4 -4.53 -1.10 4.58
N PHE A 5 -3.59 -1.54 3.74
CA PHE A 5 -2.32 -0.84 3.52
C PHE A 5 -2.56 0.38 2.65
N HIS A 6 -2.20 1.56 3.13
CA HIS A 6 -2.27 2.84 2.43
C HIS A 6 -0.87 3.46 2.29
N ALA A 7 -0.60 4.14 1.17
CA ALA A 7 0.66 4.85 0.95
C ALA A 7 0.42 6.26 0.37
N HIS A 8 1.12 7.25 0.91
CA HIS A 8 1.04 8.64 0.48
C HIS A 8 1.93 8.89 -0.76
N GLY A 9 1.60 9.93 -1.52
CA GLY A 9 2.51 10.52 -2.51
C GLY A 9 2.45 9.90 -3.91
N ALA A 10 1.90 8.70 -4.06
CA ALA A 10 1.66 8.07 -5.35
C ALA A 10 0.49 7.08 -5.26
N GLN A 11 -0.21 6.90 -6.37
CA GLN A 11 -1.02 5.70 -6.58
C GLN A 11 -0.11 4.55 -7.01
N PHE A 12 -0.57 3.32 -6.83
CA PHE A 12 0.09 2.09 -7.22
C PHE A 12 -0.84 1.16 -7.99
N GLN A 13 -0.25 0.25 -8.76
CA GLN A 13 -0.94 -0.88 -9.35
C GLN A 13 -0.56 -2.16 -8.60
N ILE A 14 -1.55 -3.03 -8.37
CA ILE A 14 -1.31 -4.35 -7.79
C ILE A 14 -0.82 -5.26 -8.91
N LEU A 15 0.31 -5.93 -8.69
CA LEU A 15 0.92 -6.88 -9.63
C LEU A 15 0.32 -8.28 -9.46
N ASP A 16 0.20 -8.74 -8.21
CA ASP A 16 -0.39 -10.03 -7.84
C ASP A 16 -0.74 -10.09 -6.34
N ARG A 17 -1.59 -11.07 -6.03
CA ARG A 17 -1.90 -11.57 -4.69
C ARG A 17 -1.49 -13.03 -4.61
N ASP A 18 -0.51 -13.35 -3.79
CA ASP A 18 0.06 -14.70 -3.65
C ASP A 18 0.44 -15.33 -5.00
N GLY A 19 0.98 -14.52 -5.92
CA GLY A 19 1.36 -14.96 -7.27
C GLY A 19 0.21 -15.05 -8.28
N ASN A 20 -1.03 -14.77 -7.89
CA ASN A 20 -2.19 -14.75 -8.79
C ASN A 20 -2.54 -13.33 -9.25
N PRO A 21 -3.03 -13.16 -10.49
CA PRO A 21 -3.49 -11.85 -10.97
C PRO A 21 -4.54 -11.24 -10.02
N PRO A 22 -4.52 -9.91 -9.79
CA PRO A 22 -5.54 -9.26 -8.98
C PRO A 22 -6.93 -9.35 -9.63
N PRO A 23 -8.00 -9.39 -8.82
CA PRO A 23 -9.37 -9.41 -9.33
C PRO A 23 -9.68 -8.12 -10.13
N PRO A 24 -10.68 -8.12 -11.02
CA PRO A 24 -10.96 -6.98 -11.90
C PRO A 24 -11.14 -5.64 -11.19
N ASN A 25 -11.71 -5.63 -9.98
CA ASN A 25 -11.92 -4.42 -9.17
C ASN A 25 -10.62 -3.84 -8.58
N GLU A 26 -9.49 -4.53 -8.71
CA GLU A 26 -8.18 -4.15 -8.18
C GLU A 26 -7.14 -3.87 -9.28
N GLN A 27 -7.50 -3.99 -10.56
CA GLN A 27 -6.59 -3.77 -11.70
C GLN A 27 -6.36 -2.28 -12.04
N GLY A 28 -7.14 -1.37 -11.43
CA GLY A 28 -6.95 0.07 -11.56
C GLY A 28 -5.84 0.62 -10.64
N TRP A 29 -5.58 1.92 -10.77
CA TRP A 29 -4.73 2.64 -9.83
C TRP A 29 -5.40 2.75 -8.46
N LYS A 30 -4.65 2.47 -7.40
CA LYS A 30 -5.12 2.51 -6.01
C LYS A 30 -4.11 3.24 -5.14
N ASP A 31 -4.57 3.77 -4.02
CA ASP A 31 -3.72 4.24 -2.92
C ASP A 31 -3.83 3.33 -1.69
N THR A 32 -4.82 2.43 -1.67
CA THR A 32 -5.12 1.56 -0.54
C THR A 32 -5.49 0.16 -1.02
N VAL A 33 -4.97 -0.88 -0.36
CA VAL A 33 -5.28 -2.29 -0.64
C VAL A 33 -5.49 -3.08 0.65
N LEU A 34 -6.51 -3.93 0.69
CA LEU A 34 -6.77 -4.81 1.83
C LEU A 34 -5.85 -6.03 1.78
N VAL A 35 -5.09 -6.27 2.85
CA VAL A 35 -4.17 -7.43 2.97
C VAL A 35 -4.67 -8.35 4.07
N TYR A 36 -4.94 -9.62 3.74
CA TYR A 36 -5.42 -10.63 4.67
C TYR A 36 -4.27 -11.28 5.47
N PRO A 37 -4.55 -11.93 6.62
CA PRO A 37 -3.52 -12.68 7.36
C PRO A 37 -2.86 -13.74 6.49
N GLY A 38 -1.52 -13.74 6.44
CA GLY A 38 -0.73 -14.71 5.67
C GLY A 38 -0.65 -14.44 4.16
N GLU A 39 -1.35 -13.42 3.66
CA GLU A 39 -1.34 -13.02 2.26
C GLU A 39 -0.14 -12.12 1.94
N LYS A 40 0.38 -12.26 0.72
CA LYS A 40 1.35 -11.35 0.13
C LYS A 40 0.75 -10.64 -1.08
N VAL A 41 0.69 -9.32 -1.01
CA VAL A 41 0.34 -8.46 -2.15
C VAL A 41 1.62 -7.79 -2.67
N ARG A 42 1.87 -7.88 -3.98
CA ARG A 42 2.92 -7.10 -4.64
C ARG A 42 2.29 -5.91 -5.35
N ALA A 43 2.84 -4.72 -5.16
CA ALA A 43 2.40 -3.50 -5.82
C ALA A 43 3.60 -2.72 -6.36
N ILE A 44 3.36 -1.90 -7.38
CA ILE A 44 4.35 -1.01 -7.98
C ILE A 44 3.82 0.42 -8.01
N ALA A 45 4.67 1.36 -7.62
CA ALA A 45 4.37 2.79 -7.60
C ALA A 45 5.51 3.57 -8.26
N THR A 46 5.19 4.71 -8.86
CA THR A 46 6.17 5.68 -9.34
C THR A 46 5.97 6.98 -8.59
N PHE A 47 7.04 7.48 -7.98
CA PHE A 47 7.03 8.74 -7.24
C PHE A 47 7.61 9.85 -8.12
N GLU A 48 6.80 10.85 -8.43
CA GLU A 48 7.22 12.01 -9.24
C GLU A 48 7.89 13.11 -8.41
N ARG A 49 7.81 13.01 -7.08
CA ARG A 49 8.34 14.01 -6.15
C ARG A 49 9.26 13.36 -5.13
N ARG A 50 10.36 14.03 -4.83
CA ARG A 50 11.27 13.69 -3.74
C ARG A 50 10.63 14.06 -2.39
N GLY A 51 11.03 13.37 -1.33
CA GLY A 51 10.63 13.70 0.03
C GLY A 51 10.30 12.50 0.89
N LEU A 52 9.90 12.80 2.13
CA LEU A 52 9.39 11.82 3.08
C LEU A 52 7.90 11.61 2.86
N PHE A 53 7.51 10.36 2.66
CA PHE A 53 6.13 9.93 2.53
C PHE A 53 5.82 8.87 3.57
N MET A 54 4.55 8.78 3.94
CA MET A 54 4.07 7.80 4.91
C MET A 54 3.41 6.61 4.21
N TYR A 55 3.46 5.48 4.87
CA TYR A 55 2.57 4.36 4.62
C TYR A 55 2.09 3.83 5.97
N HIS A 56 0.86 3.35 6.02
CA HIS A 56 0.26 2.91 7.27
C HIS A 56 -0.93 2.00 7.02
N CYS A 57 -1.40 1.38 8.10
CA CYS A 57 -2.72 0.78 8.13
C CYS A 57 -3.77 1.90 8.13
N HIS A 58 -4.77 1.80 7.27
CA HIS A 58 -5.89 2.76 7.20
C HIS A 58 -7.02 2.42 8.21
N ILE A 59 -6.74 1.56 9.20
CA ILE A 59 -7.54 1.44 10.42
C ILE A 59 -6.92 2.44 11.40
N LEU A 60 -7.65 3.50 11.72
CA LEU A 60 -7.13 4.66 12.44
C LEU A 60 -6.52 4.29 13.79
N GLU A 61 -7.15 3.36 14.51
CA GLU A 61 -6.67 2.88 15.80
C GLU A 61 -5.33 2.14 15.67
N HIS A 62 -5.09 1.47 14.54
CA HIS A 62 -3.80 0.82 14.29
C HIS A 62 -2.73 1.83 13.88
N GLU A 63 -3.09 2.82 13.05
CA GLU A 63 -2.20 3.92 12.69
C GLU A 63 -1.72 4.67 13.94
N GLU A 64 -2.67 5.06 14.82
CA GLU A 64 -2.39 5.76 16.07
C GLU A 64 -1.54 4.90 17.03
N ALA A 65 -1.77 3.58 17.06
CA ALA A 65 -0.95 2.64 17.81
C ALA A 65 0.43 2.36 17.18
N GLY A 66 0.79 3.02 16.08
CA GLY A 66 2.12 2.98 15.47
C GLY A 66 2.27 2.01 14.30
N MET A 67 1.18 1.49 13.72
CA MET A 67 1.21 0.71 12.48
C MET A 67 1.39 1.63 11.25
N MET A 68 2.49 2.38 11.28
CA MET A 68 2.87 3.41 10.34
C MET A 68 4.38 3.35 10.12
N GLY A 69 4.81 3.69 8.91
CA GLY A 69 6.21 3.87 8.56
C GLY A 69 6.40 4.99 7.56
N GLN A 70 7.66 5.29 7.27
CA GLN A 70 8.05 6.31 6.30
C GLN A 70 9.01 5.72 5.28
N PHE A 71 8.98 6.24 4.06
CA PHE A 71 10.04 6.06 3.08
C PHE A 71 10.49 7.43 2.55
N ASN A 72 11.77 7.54 2.23
CA ASN A 72 12.36 8.76 1.71
C ASN A 72 12.70 8.57 0.23
N VAL A 73 11.97 9.24 -0.66
CA VAL A 73 12.26 9.25 -2.09
C VAL A 73 13.38 10.25 -2.34
N LYS A 74 14.51 9.71 -2.78
CA LYS A 74 15.75 10.44 -3.07
C LYS A 74 16.08 10.35 -4.56
N ASP A 75 17.15 11.05 -4.93
CA ASP A 75 17.80 10.95 -6.25
C ASP A 75 18.37 9.57 -6.56
#